data_AF-A0A3B9CZR3-F1
#
_entry.id   AF-A0A3B9CZR3-F1
#
_cell.length_a   1.000
_cell.length_b   1.000
_cell.length_c   1.000
_cell.angle_alpha   90.00
_cell.angle_beta   90.00
_cell.angle_gamma   90.00
#
_symmetry.space_group_name_H-M   'P 1'
#
loop_
_entity.id
_entity.type
_entity.pdbx_description
1 polymer ?
#
loop_
_entity_poly.entity_id
_entity_poly.type
_entity_poly.pdbx_seq_one_letter_code
_entity_poly.pdbx_strand_id
1 'polypeptide(L)'
;MSERRDWEELIDRHLRGELDEAEEQRLAELLDSDAAARQEFVEHVQWDTEVAKVLRESRQSLSDADSLAAMQPEPGGEGAKTRLLRMMLATAAMLIVALSAGLIYQLAQTESRNVEAGNTAEQSQASEASIARITGLSGALIWTGDRGQIVRDITIGTELAGGTIEGLAPNSWFELQFNDGSTVMISGTSTLTFADGGQKELRLREGRLSASVE
;
A
#
# COMPACT_ATOMS: atom_id res chain seq x y z
N MET A 1 -15.27 -25.01 14.76
CA MET A 1 -15.65 -25.04 13.32
C MET A 1 -17.07 -24.55 13.06
N SER A 2 -17.99 -24.51 14.04
CA SER A 2 -19.30 -23.85 13.85
C SER A 2 -19.23 -22.34 14.07
N GLU A 3 -18.54 -21.88 15.12
CA GLU A 3 -18.44 -20.44 15.44
C GLU A 3 -17.92 -19.58 14.28
N ARG A 4 -16.86 -20.01 13.57
CA ARG A 4 -16.33 -19.27 12.41
C ARG A 4 -17.37 -19.10 11.28
N ARG A 5 -18.22 -20.11 11.04
CA ARG A 5 -19.26 -20.05 10.01
C ARG A 5 -20.42 -19.14 10.41
N ASP A 6 -20.74 -19.11 11.71
CA ASP A 6 -21.79 -18.23 12.24
C ASP A 6 -21.36 -16.75 12.16
N TRP A 7 -20.06 -16.44 12.27
CA TRP A 7 -19.54 -15.07 12.16
C TRP A 7 -19.41 -14.57 10.72
N GLU A 8 -18.93 -15.41 9.80
CA GLU A 8 -18.93 -15.10 8.36
C GLU A 8 -20.36 -14.73 7.89
N GLU A 9 -21.38 -15.48 8.34
CA GLU A 9 -22.78 -15.19 8.02
C GLU A 9 -23.27 -13.85 8.58
N LEU A 10 -22.85 -13.48 9.80
CA LEU A 10 -23.20 -12.19 10.40
C LEU A 10 -22.55 -11.00 9.68
N ILE A 11 -21.30 -11.15 9.23
CA ILE A 11 -20.61 -10.13 8.42
C ILE A 11 -21.34 -9.94 7.09
N ASP A 12 -21.66 -11.03 6.40
CA ASP A 12 -22.38 -11.02 5.13
C ASP A 12 -23.75 -10.34 5.23
N ARG A 13 -24.50 -10.64 6.30
CA ARG A 13 -25.80 -10.02 6.57
C ARG A 13 -25.66 -8.54 6.94
N HIS A 14 -24.60 -8.14 7.63
CA HIS A 14 -24.31 -6.72 7.90
C HIS A 14 -24.14 -5.93 6.61
N LEU A 15 -23.33 -6.44 5.67
CA LEU A 15 -23.05 -5.77 4.39
C LEU A 15 -24.31 -5.60 3.54
N ARG A 16 -25.27 -6.52 3.69
CA ARG A 16 -26.59 -6.44 3.05
C ARG A 16 -27.61 -5.56 3.80
N GLY A 17 -27.28 -5.07 4.99
CA GLY A 17 -28.19 -4.29 5.85
C GLY A 17 -29.32 -5.13 6.47
N GLU A 18 -29.06 -6.41 6.72
CA GLU A 18 -30.04 -7.41 7.16
C GLU A 18 -29.89 -7.81 8.64
N LEU A 19 -29.07 -7.09 9.41
CA LEU A 19 -28.92 -7.30 10.85
C LEU A 19 -29.97 -6.50 11.63
N ASP A 20 -30.47 -7.10 12.71
CA ASP A 20 -31.21 -6.36 13.74
C ASP A 20 -30.27 -5.69 14.75
N GLU A 21 -30.79 -4.77 15.56
CA GLU A 21 -30.01 -3.97 16.52
C GLU A 21 -29.28 -4.84 17.57
N ALA A 22 -29.82 -6.00 17.93
CA ALA A 22 -29.20 -6.93 18.87
C ALA A 22 -28.09 -7.77 18.23
N GLU A 23 -28.21 -8.06 16.93
CA GLU A 23 -27.16 -8.69 16.13
C GLU A 23 -26.04 -7.69 15.79
N GLU A 24 -26.35 -6.41 15.52
CA GLU A 24 -25.37 -5.34 15.35
C GLU A 24 -24.54 -5.12 16.62
N GLN A 25 -25.18 -5.09 17.80
CA GLN A 25 -24.48 -4.97 19.07
C GLN A 25 -23.53 -6.14 19.34
N ARG A 26 -23.93 -7.36 18.96
CA ARG A 26 -23.08 -8.56 19.07
C ARG A 26 -21.91 -8.54 18.09
N LEU A 27 -22.13 -8.07 16.87
CA LEU A 27 -21.05 -7.86 15.90
C LEU A 27 -20.05 -6.84 16.42
N ALA A 28 -20.51 -5.73 17.01
CA ALA A 28 -19.64 -4.71 17.59
C ALA A 28 -18.80 -5.26 18.76
N GLU A 29 -19.40 -6.00 19.69
CA GLU A 29 -18.69 -6.61 20.83
C GLU A 29 -17.64 -7.64 20.38
N LEU A 30 -17.93 -8.39 19.31
CA LEU A 30 -16.98 -9.32 18.69
C LEU A 30 -15.81 -8.59 18.03
N LEU A 31 -16.10 -7.57 17.23
CA LEU A 31 -15.07 -6.76 16.58
C LEU A 31 -14.21 -6.00 17.59
N ASP A 32 -14.71 -5.69 18.79
CA ASP A 32 -13.93 -5.05 19.84
C ASP A 32 -12.97 -6.03 20.52
N SER A 33 -13.42 -7.27 20.75
CA SER A 33 -12.69 -8.29 21.51
C SER A 33 -11.72 -9.16 20.69
N ASP A 34 -11.91 -9.31 19.36
CA ASP A 34 -11.12 -10.23 18.53
C ASP A 34 -10.44 -9.53 17.33
N ALA A 35 -9.11 -9.51 17.34
CA ALA A 35 -8.29 -8.94 16.27
C ALA A 35 -8.38 -9.72 14.95
N ALA A 36 -8.55 -11.05 14.99
CA ALA A 36 -8.71 -11.86 13.80
C ALA A 36 -10.07 -11.60 13.14
N ALA A 37 -11.12 -11.42 13.96
CA ALA A 37 -12.45 -11.04 13.46
C ALA A 37 -12.44 -9.65 12.79
N ARG A 38 -11.69 -8.68 13.34
CA ARG A 38 -11.49 -7.37 12.70
C ARG A 38 -10.80 -7.49 11.34
N GLN A 39 -9.75 -8.29 11.26
CA GLN A 39 -9.01 -8.51 10.01
C GLN A 39 -9.91 -9.12 8.92
N GLU A 40 -10.70 -10.13 9.27
CA GLU A 40 -11.61 -10.82 8.35
C GLU A 40 -12.78 -9.94 7.90
N PHE A 41 -13.31 -9.10 8.80
CA PHE A 41 -14.31 -8.08 8.45
C PHE A 41 -13.76 -7.05 7.47
N VAL A 42 -12.55 -6.55 7.69
CA VAL A 42 -11.90 -5.59 6.80
C VAL A 42 -11.66 -6.21 5.41
N GLU A 43 -11.26 -7.47 5.35
CA GLU A 43 -11.08 -8.19 4.08
C GLU A 43 -12.40 -8.32 3.31
N HIS A 44 -13.50 -8.69 3.99
CA HIS A 44 -14.83 -8.80 3.35
C HIS A 44 -15.37 -7.45 2.84
N VAL A 45 -15.25 -6.38 3.62
CA VAL A 45 -15.70 -5.02 3.21
C VAL A 45 -14.90 -4.49 2.02
N GLN A 46 -13.59 -4.82 1.95
CA GLN A 46 -12.74 -4.42 0.83
C GLN A 46 -13.19 -5.08 -0.48
N TRP A 47 -13.56 -6.37 -0.46
CA TRP A 47 -14.10 -7.06 -1.63
C TRP A 47 -15.39 -6.42 -2.15
N ASP A 48 -16.31 -6.03 -1.27
CA ASP A 48 -17.55 -5.34 -1.66
C ASP A 48 -17.28 -3.99 -2.33
N THR A 49 -16.29 -3.25 -1.81
CA THR A 49 -15.87 -1.97 -2.38
C THR A 49 -15.20 -2.15 -3.75
N GLU A 50 -14.33 -3.15 -3.89
CA GLU A 50 -13.66 -3.45 -5.17
C GLU A 50 -14.65 -3.97 -6.21
N VAL A 51 -15.63 -4.81 -5.84
CA VAL A 51 -16.70 -5.25 -6.74
C VAL A 51 -17.55 -4.05 -7.19
N ALA A 52 -17.95 -3.16 -6.27
CA ALA A 52 -18.67 -1.94 -6.61
C ALA A 52 -17.87 -1.03 -7.56
N LYS A 53 -16.55 -0.97 -7.38
CA LYS A 53 -15.63 -0.22 -8.23
C LYS A 53 -15.49 -0.84 -9.62
N VAL A 54 -15.28 -2.15 -9.73
CA VAL A 54 -15.20 -2.88 -11.01
C VAL A 54 -16.50 -2.73 -11.79
N LEU A 55 -17.66 -2.81 -11.12
CA LEU A 55 -18.96 -2.62 -11.75
C LEU A 55 -19.16 -1.17 -12.24
N ARG A 56 -18.62 -0.18 -11.52
CA ARG A 56 -18.63 1.23 -11.93
C ARG A 56 -17.71 1.47 -13.13
N GLU A 57 -16.48 0.96 -13.09
CA GLU A 57 -15.51 1.05 -14.18
C GLU A 57 -16.02 0.36 -15.45
N SER A 58 -16.65 -0.81 -15.31
CA SER A 58 -17.28 -1.53 -16.43
C SER A 58 -18.43 -0.74 -17.05
N ARG A 59 -19.29 -0.09 -16.23
CA ARG A 59 -20.35 0.80 -16.75
C ARG A 59 -19.79 2.02 -17.46
N GLN A 60 -18.72 2.62 -16.94
CA GLN A 60 -18.04 3.74 -17.60
C GLN A 60 -17.43 3.33 -18.92
N SER A 61 -16.75 2.18 -18.98
CA SER A 61 -16.20 1.64 -20.24
C SER A 61 -17.27 1.35 -21.28
N LEU A 62 -18.44 0.82 -20.88
CA LEU A 62 -19.57 0.59 -21.78
C LEU A 62 -20.19 1.92 -22.27
N SER A 63 -20.30 2.91 -21.40
CA SER A 63 -20.76 4.26 -21.76
C SER A 63 -19.80 4.96 -22.73
N ASP A 64 -18.50 4.80 -22.56
CA ASP A 64 -17.48 5.36 -23.46
C ASP A 64 -17.49 4.65 -24.82
N ALA A 65 -17.71 3.34 -24.84
CA ALA A 65 -17.83 2.57 -26.08
C ALA A 65 -19.09 2.94 -26.88
N ASP A 66 -20.24 3.13 -26.22
CA ASP A 66 -21.47 3.64 -26.87
C ASP A 66 -21.30 5.08 -27.37
N SER A 67 -20.55 5.92 -26.65
CA SER A 67 -20.24 7.29 -27.09
C SER A 67 -19.33 7.32 -28.32
N LEU A 68 -18.45 6.32 -28.49
CA LEU A 68 -17.59 6.16 -29.67
C LEU A 68 -18.34 5.56 -30.87
N ALA A 69 -19.38 4.74 -30.64
CA ALA A 69 -20.22 4.18 -31.69
C ALA A 69 -21.20 5.20 -32.30
N ALA A 70 -21.55 6.26 -31.56
CA ALA A 70 -22.42 7.34 -32.03
C ALA A 70 -21.72 8.34 -32.98
N MET A 71 -20.42 8.19 -33.23
CA MET A 71 -19.65 9.09 -34.08
C MET A 71 -19.31 8.41 -35.41
N GLN A 72 -20.32 8.21 -36.26
CA GLN A 72 -20.08 7.84 -37.67
C GLN A 72 -19.64 9.05 -38.51
N PRO A 73 -18.79 8.83 -39.54
CA PRO A 73 -18.04 9.89 -40.21
C PRO A 73 -18.77 10.42 -41.45
N GLU A 74 -18.81 11.74 -41.59
CA GLU A 74 -19.15 12.43 -42.83
C GLU A 74 -17.97 12.29 -43.85
N PRO A 75 -18.22 11.93 -45.13
CA PRO A 75 -17.18 11.92 -46.14
C PRO A 75 -17.18 13.25 -46.93
N GLY A 76 -16.05 13.95 -46.94
CA GLY A 76 -15.81 14.94 -47.99
C GLY A 76 -14.80 16.03 -47.65
N GLY A 77 -13.76 16.15 -48.47
CA GLY A 77 -13.17 17.45 -48.79
C GLY A 77 -11.81 17.78 -48.18
N GLU A 78 -10.77 17.24 -48.81
CA GLU A 78 -9.57 17.97 -49.26
C GLU A 78 -8.75 18.82 -48.28
N GLY A 79 -7.47 18.44 -48.21
CA GLY A 79 -6.42 19.37 -48.61
C GLY A 79 -5.77 20.21 -47.51
N ALA A 80 -4.47 19.98 -47.36
CA ALA A 80 -3.52 20.94 -46.79
C ALA A 80 -3.63 21.19 -45.28
N LYS A 81 -3.36 20.18 -44.44
CA LYS A 81 -2.88 20.40 -43.06
C LYS A 81 -2.06 19.26 -42.45
N THR A 82 -1.64 18.27 -43.26
CA THR A 82 -0.91 17.07 -42.81
C THR A 82 0.60 17.10 -43.04
N ARG A 83 1.19 18.30 -43.27
CA ARG A 83 2.66 18.46 -43.39
C ARG A 83 3.31 19.32 -42.30
N LEU A 84 2.56 19.93 -41.38
CA LEU A 84 3.12 20.90 -40.43
C LEU A 84 3.31 20.41 -38.99
N LEU A 85 2.87 19.18 -38.66
CA LEU A 85 2.98 18.61 -37.31
C LEU A 85 3.78 17.29 -37.27
N ARG A 86 4.66 17.06 -38.24
CA ARG A 86 5.62 15.94 -38.26
C ARG A 86 7.07 16.40 -38.13
N MET A 87 7.28 17.66 -37.79
CA MET A 87 8.59 18.25 -37.66
C MET A 87 8.62 19.14 -36.42
N MET A 88 8.43 18.54 -35.24
CA MET A 88 8.95 19.04 -33.96
C MET A 88 9.12 17.88 -32.96
N LEU A 89 10.31 17.84 -32.36
CA LEU A 89 10.75 16.99 -31.24
C LEU A 89 11.19 15.55 -31.53
N ALA A 90 12.11 15.40 -32.49
CA ALA A 90 13.14 14.37 -32.45
C ALA A 90 14.38 14.90 -31.72
N THR A 91 14.32 15.12 -30.40
CA THR A 91 15.48 15.50 -29.54
C THR A 91 15.25 15.14 -28.07
N ALA A 92 15.07 13.86 -27.74
CA ALA A 92 15.08 13.39 -26.33
C ALA A 92 15.78 12.04 -26.10
N ALA A 93 16.27 11.37 -27.16
CA ALA A 93 16.80 10.00 -27.05
C ALA A 93 18.32 9.89 -26.73
N MET A 94 19.09 10.98 -26.77
CA MET A 94 20.55 10.95 -26.57
C MET A 94 21.01 11.12 -25.12
N LEU A 95 20.14 11.54 -24.19
CA LEU A 95 20.50 11.70 -22.77
C LEU A 95 20.35 10.40 -21.96
N ILE A 96 19.61 9.41 -22.46
CA ILE A 96 19.29 8.17 -21.74
C ILE A 96 20.44 7.15 -21.79
N VAL A 97 21.25 7.14 -22.84
CA VAL A 97 22.35 6.15 -23.02
C VAL A 97 23.62 6.52 -22.22
N ALA A 98 23.87 7.81 -21.97
CA ALA A 98 25.01 8.23 -21.15
C ALA A 98 24.78 8.06 -19.64
N LEU A 99 23.52 8.18 -19.18
CA LEU A 99 23.16 7.99 -17.77
C LEU A 99 23.10 6.51 -17.35
N SER A 100 22.80 5.59 -18.27
CA SER A 100 22.75 4.15 -17.97
C SER A 100 24.14 3.52 -17.82
N ALA A 101 25.14 3.96 -18.58
CA ALA A 101 26.51 3.45 -18.45
C ALA A 101 27.18 3.84 -17.12
N GLY A 102 26.89 5.05 -16.60
CA GLY A 102 27.42 5.51 -15.31
C GLY A 102 26.84 4.76 -14.11
N LEU A 103 25.57 4.37 -14.17
CA LEU A 103 24.89 3.63 -13.09
C LEU A 103 25.38 2.19 -12.99
N ILE A 104 25.65 1.54 -14.14
CA ILE A 104 26.21 0.18 -14.18
C ILE A 104 27.66 0.16 -13.66
N TYR A 105 28.45 1.21 -13.95
CA TYR A 105 29.83 1.32 -13.46
C TYR A 105 29.92 1.59 -11.94
N GLN A 106 28.91 2.23 -11.34
CA GLN A 106 28.84 2.43 -9.88
C GLN A 106 28.40 1.17 -9.13
N LEU A 107 27.46 0.39 -9.69
CA LEU A 107 27.05 -0.90 -9.10
C LEU A 107 28.18 -1.94 -9.15
N ALA A 108 28.93 -2.01 -10.26
CA ALA A 108 30.05 -2.95 -10.40
C ALA A 108 31.25 -2.64 -9.47
N GLN A 109 31.43 -1.39 -9.01
CA GLN A 109 32.50 -1.03 -8.08
C GLN A 109 32.11 -1.15 -6.60
N THR A 110 30.82 -1.32 -6.28
CA THR A 110 30.38 -1.51 -4.89
C THR A 110 30.53 -2.99 -4.46
N GLU A 111 30.62 -3.90 -5.42
CA GLU A 111 30.76 -5.35 -5.18
C GLU A 111 32.20 -5.82 -4.87
N SER A 112 33.22 -4.95 -4.95
CA SER A 112 34.64 -5.36 -4.84
C SER A 112 35.47 -4.61 -3.80
N ARG A 113 34.85 -3.86 -2.87
CA ARG A 113 35.59 -3.22 -1.78
C ARG A 113 34.98 -3.58 -0.43
N ASN A 114 35.32 -4.77 0.06
CA ASN A 114 35.99 -4.97 1.36
C ASN A 114 35.86 -6.43 1.82
N VAL A 115 36.88 -7.23 1.49
CA VAL A 115 37.30 -8.34 2.34
C VAL A 115 38.63 -7.92 2.98
N GLU A 116 38.68 -8.04 4.31
CA GLU A 116 39.84 -8.13 5.19
C GLU A 116 40.74 -6.90 5.48
N ALA A 117 40.36 -6.18 6.54
CA ALA A 117 41.18 -5.95 7.75
C ALA A 117 40.20 -5.43 8.84
N GLY A 118 40.01 -6.02 10.02
CA GLY A 118 40.97 -6.75 10.83
C GLY A 118 41.44 -5.90 12.02
N ASN A 119 40.53 -5.24 12.76
CA ASN A 119 40.79 -4.67 14.08
C ASN A 119 39.51 -4.12 14.74
N THR A 120 39.21 -4.72 15.89
CA THR A 120 38.38 -4.25 17.00
C THR A 120 38.24 -2.73 17.07
N ALA A 121 37.12 -2.23 16.59
CA ALA A 121 36.49 -1.04 17.14
C ALA A 121 35.07 -1.47 17.44
N GLU A 122 34.71 -1.38 18.71
CA GLU A 122 33.38 -1.55 19.25
C GLU A 122 32.41 -0.71 18.44
N GLN A 123 31.83 -1.32 17.41
CA GLN A 123 30.63 -0.81 16.80
C GLN A 123 29.56 -1.15 17.82
N SER A 124 29.36 -0.26 18.78
CA SER A 124 28.12 -0.13 19.51
C SER A 124 27.03 -0.01 18.45
N GLN A 125 26.52 -1.16 18.01
CA GLN A 125 25.19 -1.29 17.48
C GLN A 125 24.29 -0.89 18.64
N ALA A 126 24.09 0.42 18.80
CA ALA A 126 22.84 0.90 19.32
C ALA A 126 21.82 0.38 18.30
N SER A 127 21.30 -0.82 18.57
CA SER A 127 20.04 -1.27 18.01
C SER A 127 19.11 -0.09 18.22
N GLU A 128 18.72 0.62 17.16
CA GLU A 128 17.64 1.58 17.31
C GLU A 128 16.48 0.80 17.91
N ALA A 129 16.02 1.27 19.07
CA ALA A 129 15.00 0.54 19.81
C ALA A 129 13.81 0.38 18.87
N SER A 130 13.36 -0.86 18.68
CA SER A 130 12.12 -1.11 17.96
C SER A 130 11.03 -0.26 18.60
N ILE A 131 10.30 0.50 17.80
CA ILE A 131 9.24 1.40 18.28
C ILE A 131 7.85 0.86 17.97
N ALA A 132 7.77 -0.08 17.03
CA ALA A 132 6.53 -0.73 16.63
C ALA A 132 6.76 -2.19 16.21
N ARG A 133 5.70 -2.99 16.31
CA ARG A 133 5.64 -4.37 15.83
C ARG A 133 4.50 -4.49 14.82
N ILE A 134 4.75 -5.25 13.75
CA ILE A 134 3.69 -5.64 12.82
C ILE A 134 2.81 -6.71 13.48
N THR A 135 1.53 -6.44 13.71
CA THR A 135 0.57 -7.38 14.32
C THR A 135 -0.35 -8.03 13.29
N GLY A 136 -0.54 -7.39 12.14
CA GLY A 136 -1.32 -7.92 11.02
C GLY A 136 -0.85 -7.31 9.70
N LEU A 137 -0.97 -8.06 8.61
CA LEU A 137 -0.69 -7.55 7.26
C LEU A 137 -1.36 -8.39 6.18
N SER A 138 -1.62 -7.76 5.03
CA SER A 138 -1.92 -8.43 3.76
C SER A 138 -1.44 -7.59 2.58
N GLY A 139 -1.20 -8.24 1.45
CA GLY A 139 -0.71 -7.60 0.23
C GLY A 139 0.79 -7.32 0.24
N ALA A 140 1.24 -6.56 -0.77
CA ALA A 140 2.66 -6.27 -0.97
C ALA A 140 3.04 -5.00 -0.21
N LEU A 141 4.03 -5.13 0.69
CA LEU A 141 4.51 -4.05 1.54
C LEU A 141 6.01 -3.82 1.35
N ILE A 142 6.45 -2.58 1.51
CA ILE A 142 7.87 -2.23 1.62
C ILE A 142 8.05 -1.37 2.86
N TRP A 143 9.04 -1.69 3.67
CA TRP A 143 9.49 -0.83 4.75
C TRP A 143 10.89 -0.31 4.42
N THR A 144 11.05 1.00 4.49
CA THR A 144 12.32 1.70 4.41
C THR A 144 12.61 2.26 5.80
N GLY A 145 13.53 1.66 6.53
CA GLY A 145 13.94 2.17 7.84
C GLY A 145 14.63 3.53 7.74
N ASP A 146 14.73 4.21 8.87
CA ASP A 146 15.44 5.47 9.11
C ASP A 146 16.82 5.60 8.41
N ARG A 147 17.58 4.49 8.29
CA ARG A 147 18.90 4.43 7.63
C ARG A 147 18.84 4.13 6.12
N GLY A 148 17.66 4.12 5.51
CA GLY A 148 17.47 3.76 4.11
C GLY A 148 17.51 2.25 3.83
N GLN A 149 17.41 1.42 4.87
CA GLN A 149 17.33 -0.04 4.75
C GLN A 149 15.96 -0.43 4.20
N ILE A 150 15.94 -1.06 3.03
CA ILE A 150 14.70 -1.49 2.36
C ILE A 150 14.45 -2.96 2.65
N VAL A 151 13.30 -3.26 3.27
CA VAL A 151 12.83 -4.62 3.56
C VAL A 151 11.50 -4.84 2.86
N ARG A 152 11.39 -5.94 2.12
CA ARG A 152 10.19 -6.30 1.35
C ARG A 152 9.44 -7.49 1.94
N ASP A 153 10.18 -8.39 2.60
CA ASP A 153 9.63 -9.60 3.21
C ASP A 153 9.25 -9.33 4.67
N ILE A 154 8.30 -8.43 4.88
CA ILE A 154 7.79 -8.10 6.22
C ILE A 154 6.77 -9.16 6.62
N THR A 155 6.95 -9.75 7.80
CA THR A 155 6.00 -10.72 8.37
C THR A 155 5.39 -10.21 9.67
N ILE A 156 4.29 -10.82 10.09
CA ILE A 156 3.74 -10.60 11.44
C ILE A 156 4.82 -10.92 12.48
N GLY A 157 4.90 -10.09 13.51
CA GLY A 157 5.92 -10.16 14.56
C GLY A 157 7.19 -9.35 14.27
N THR A 158 7.38 -8.85 13.04
CA THR A 158 8.54 -8.03 12.66
C THR A 158 8.57 -6.76 13.51
N GLU A 159 9.73 -6.50 14.12
CA GLU A 159 10.02 -5.31 14.91
C GLU A 159 10.65 -4.24 14.03
N LEU A 160 10.15 -3.01 14.13
CA LEU A 160 10.55 -1.89 13.29
C LEU A 160 11.06 -0.74 14.18
N ALA A 161 12.34 -0.39 13.99
CA ALA A 161 12.81 0.96 14.27
C ALA A 161 12.10 1.93 13.30
N GLY A 162 12.03 3.23 13.58
CA GLY A 162 11.26 4.17 12.75
C GLY A 162 11.58 4.11 11.24
N GLY A 163 10.67 4.59 10.41
CA GLY A 163 10.84 4.60 8.97
C GLY A 163 9.56 4.83 8.19
N THR A 164 9.60 4.53 6.90
CA THR A 164 8.46 4.63 5.99
C THR A 164 8.00 3.23 5.60
N ILE A 165 6.72 2.94 5.77
CA ILE A 165 6.08 1.73 5.27
C ILE A 165 5.07 2.09 4.18
N GLU A 166 5.12 1.33 3.08
CA GLU A 166 4.34 1.54 1.88
C GLU A 166 3.49 0.33 1.56
N GLY A 167 2.18 0.54 1.43
CA GLY A 167 1.26 -0.42 0.83
C GLY A 167 1.25 -0.24 -0.68
N LEU A 168 1.58 -1.30 -1.43
CA LEU A 168 1.79 -1.20 -2.89
C LEU A 168 0.56 -1.50 -3.73
N ALA A 169 -0.50 -2.08 -3.14
CA ALA A 169 -1.71 -2.46 -3.86
C ALA A 169 -2.99 -1.97 -3.14
N PRO A 170 -4.12 -1.83 -3.85
CA PRO A 170 -5.39 -1.40 -3.26
C PRO A 170 -5.90 -2.28 -2.11
N ASN A 171 -5.56 -3.58 -2.12
CA ASN A 171 -5.89 -4.55 -1.08
C ASN A 171 -4.78 -4.71 -0.03
N SER A 172 -3.71 -3.90 -0.10
CA SER A 172 -2.65 -3.94 0.91
C SER A 172 -3.13 -3.30 2.19
N TRP A 173 -2.84 -3.92 3.32
CA TRP A 173 -3.07 -3.33 4.62
C TRP A 173 -2.05 -3.86 5.62
N PHE A 174 -1.82 -3.09 6.68
CA PHE A 174 -0.96 -3.50 7.78
C PHE A 174 -1.41 -2.85 9.08
N GLU A 175 -1.14 -3.54 10.18
CA GLU A 175 -1.36 -3.07 11.54
C GLU A 175 -0.03 -2.99 12.28
N LEU A 176 0.19 -1.85 12.93
CA LEU A 176 1.33 -1.56 13.78
C LEU A 176 0.86 -1.43 15.22
N GLN A 177 1.48 -2.15 16.13
CA GLN A 177 1.38 -1.91 17.56
C GLN A 177 2.65 -1.20 18.04
N PHE A 178 2.48 -0.02 18.63
CA PHE A 178 3.58 0.75 19.21
C PHE A 178 3.86 0.30 20.65
N ASN A 179 5.04 0.65 21.16
CA ASN A 179 5.49 0.27 22.51
C ASN A 179 4.60 0.80 23.64
N ASP A 180 3.86 1.87 23.41
CA ASP A 180 2.89 2.43 24.36
C ASP A 180 1.52 1.71 24.33
N GLY A 181 1.37 0.70 23.48
CA GLY A 181 0.12 -0.06 23.33
C GLY A 181 -0.81 0.46 22.23
N SER A 182 -0.59 1.68 21.72
CA SER A 182 -1.44 2.21 20.65
C SER A 182 -1.31 1.34 19.39
N THR A 183 -2.42 1.19 18.67
CA THR A 183 -2.46 0.45 17.40
C THR A 183 -2.82 1.38 16.26
N VAL A 184 -2.22 1.14 15.09
CA VAL A 184 -2.50 1.90 13.87
C VAL A 184 -2.71 0.91 12.73
N MET A 185 -3.87 1.00 12.08
CA MET A 185 -4.21 0.20 10.90
C MET A 185 -4.21 1.09 9.66
N ILE A 186 -3.53 0.64 8.61
CA ILE A 186 -3.36 1.35 7.34
C ILE A 186 -3.88 0.45 6.23
N SER A 187 -4.63 1.02 5.28
CA SER A 187 -5.17 0.28 4.13
C SER A 187 -5.03 1.02 2.80
N GLY A 188 -4.94 0.23 1.73
CA GLY A 188 -4.81 0.65 0.35
C GLY A 188 -3.38 0.91 -0.10
N THR A 189 -3.26 1.44 -1.31
CA THR A 189 -2.04 2.11 -1.76
C THR A 189 -1.75 3.24 -0.79
N SER A 190 -0.69 3.11 -0.02
CA SER A 190 -0.48 3.93 1.17
C SER A 190 0.99 4.19 1.44
N THR A 191 1.27 5.29 2.11
CA THR A 191 2.63 5.67 2.56
C THR A 191 2.52 6.30 3.94
N LEU A 192 3.02 5.59 4.95
CA LEU A 192 3.10 6.06 6.33
C LEU A 192 4.56 6.18 6.74
N THR A 193 4.95 7.34 7.25
CA THR A 193 6.22 7.50 7.96
C THR A 193 5.97 7.61 9.45
N PHE A 194 6.72 6.85 10.25
CA PHE A 194 6.60 6.84 11.69
C PHE A 194 7.98 6.91 12.36
N ALA A 195 8.05 7.59 13.50
CA ALA A 195 9.27 7.75 14.27
C ALA A 195 8.94 7.96 15.76
N ASP A 196 9.96 7.81 16.61
CA ASP A 196 9.89 8.16 18.03
C ASP A 196 11.12 8.99 18.42
N GLY A 197 10.94 10.32 18.43
CA GLY A 197 11.97 11.29 18.83
C GLY A 197 11.87 11.69 20.31
N GLY A 198 11.20 10.88 21.14
CA GLY A 198 10.71 11.25 22.48
C GLY A 198 9.21 11.50 22.52
N GLN A 199 8.57 11.53 21.36
CA GLN A 199 7.14 11.43 21.16
C GLN A 199 6.91 10.67 19.84
N LYS A 200 5.87 9.82 19.84
CA LYS A 200 5.42 9.15 18.63
C LYS A 200 4.95 10.16 17.58
N GLU A 201 5.52 10.07 16.40
CA GLU A 201 5.14 10.87 15.24
C GLU A 201 4.66 9.95 14.11
N LEU A 202 3.49 10.27 13.54
CA LEU A 202 2.89 9.57 12.41
C LEU A 202 2.59 10.57 11.30
N ARG A 203 3.09 10.30 10.09
CA ARG A 203 2.86 11.12 8.90
C ARG A 203 2.31 10.26 7.78
N LEU A 204 1.01 10.38 7.54
CA LEU A 204 0.34 9.74 6.42
C LEU A 204 0.43 10.64 5.19
N ARG A 205 1.10 10.17 4.13
CA ARG A 205 1.15 10.86 2.84
C ARG A 205 0.01 10.41 1.93
N GLU A 206 -0.32 9.13 1.97
CA GLU A 206 -1.36 8.51 1.14
C GLU A 206 -1.97 7.30 1.88
N GLY A 207 -3.23 7.00 1.63
CA GLY A 207 -3.96 5.86 2.19
C GLY A 207 -5.05 6.25 3.18
N ARG A 208 -5.56 5.26 3.90
CA ARG A 208 -6.50 5.45 5.02
C ARG A 208 -5.86 4.94 6.30
N LEU A 209 -5.96 5.73 7.37
CA LEU A 209 -5.43 5.41 8.69
C LEU A 209 -6.57 5.37 9.69
N SER A 210 -6.57 4.33 10.53
CA SER A 210 -7.33 4.26 11.77
C SER A 210 -6.34 4.03 12.91
N ALA A 211 -6.57 4.65 14.07
CA ALA A 211 -5.70 4.50 15.22
C ALA A 211 -6.50 4.39 16.52
N SER A 212 -6.06 3.50 17.40
CA SER A 212 -6.45 3.46 18.81
C SER A 212 -5.25 3.93 19.63
N VAL A 213 -5.44 4.94 20.48
CA VAL A 213 -4.36 5.62 21.22
C VAL A 213 -4.56 5.41 22.71
N GLU A 214 -3.47 5.10 23.41
CA GLU A 214 -3.38 4.91 24.87
C GLU A 214 -2.79 6.14 25.57
#